data_AF-J4TCE5-F1
#
_entry.id   AF-J4TCE5-F1
#
_cell.length_a   1.000
_cell.length_b   1.000
_cell.length_c   1.000
_cell.angle_alpha   90.00
_cell.angle_beta   90.00
_cell.angle_gamma   90.00
#
_symmetry.space_group_name_H-M   'P 1'
#
loop_
_entity.id
_entity.type
_entity.pdbx_description
1 polymer ?
#
loop_
_entity_poly.entity_id
_entity_poly.type
_entity_poly.pdbx_seq_one_letter_code
_entity_poly.pdbx_strand_id
1 'polypeptide(L)' 'MFDFNKITIDQLSKTDLLAILQALDYTYEHNKIENFRILKDSIVSDMCSIAGIASQEELLEVLMK' A
#
# COMPACT_ATOMS: atom_id res chain seq x y z
N MET A 1 -13.99 21.99 -1.09
CA MET A 1 -12.54 21.71 -1.10
C MET A 1 -12.43 20.21 -1.09
N PHE A 2 -11.98 19.58 -2.18
CA PHE A 2 -11.78 18.13 -2.19
C PHE A 2 -10.59 17.85 -1.27
N ASP A 3 -10.88 17.26 -0.12
CA ASP A 3 -9.88 16.82 0.85
C ASP A 3 -9.14 15.62 0.24
N PHE A 4 -8.13 15.90 -0.58
CA PHE A 4 -7.26 14.92 -1.24
C PHE A 4 -6.35 14.18 -0.25
N ASN A 5 -6.67 14.20 1.04
CA ASN A 5 -5.94 13.52 2.12
C ASN A 5 -6.18 12.00 2.15
N LYS A 6 -7.10 11.49 1.33
CA LYS A 6 -7.27 10.05 1.11
C LYS A 6 -7.07 9.74 -0.36
N ILE A 7 -5.96 9.10 -0.70
CA ILE A 7 -5.78 8.46 -2.00
C ILE A 7 -6.97 7.52 -2.16
N THR A 8 -7.83 7.77 -3.14
CA THR A 8 -8.90 6.83 -3.47
C THR A 8 -8.23 5.66 -4.22
N ILE A 9 -7.68 4.71 -3.46
CA ILE A 9 -6.93 3.56 -3.99
C ILE A 9 -7.83 2.64 -4.84
N ASP A 10 -9.15 2.82 -4.74
CA ASP A 10 -10.20 2.05 -5.42
C ASP A 10 -10.10 2.02 -6.96
N GLN A 11 -9.26 2.87 -7.56
CA GLN A 11 -9.02 2.90 -9.01
C GLN A 11 -7.59 2.53 -9.44
N LEU A 12 -6.70 2.16 -8.50
CA LEU A 12 -5.36 1.73 -8.85
C LEU A 12 -5.38 0.29 -9.38
N SER A 13 -4.69 0.06 -10.50
CA SER A 13 -4.47 -1.29 -10.97
C SER A 13 -3.57 -2.04 -9.97
N LYS A 14 -3.70 -3.37 -9.94
CA LYS A 14 -2.84 -4.25 -9.15
C LYS A 14 -1.35 -3.95 -9.35
N THR A 15 -0.95 -3.70 -10.60
CA THR A 15 0.42 -3.41 -11.00
C THR A 15 0.90 -2.07 -10.45
N ASP A 16 0.07 -1.02 -10.55
CA ASP A 16 0.42 0.31 -10.05
C ASP A 16 0.55 0.29 -8.52
N LEU A 17 -0.37 -0.40 -7.84
CA LEU A 17 -0.30 -0.56 -6.39
C LEU A 17 0.96 -1.30 -5.95
N LEU A 18 1.30 -2.40 -6.63
CA LEU A 18 2.53 -3.15 -6.35
C LEU A 18 3.77 -2.26 -6.52
N ALA A 19 3.81 -1.46 -7.60
CA ALA A 19 4.91 -0.53 -7.85
C ALA A 19 5.04 0.53 -6.75
N ILE A 20 3.92 1.05 -6.24
CA ILE A 20 3.90 1.99 -5.12
C ILE A 20 4.45 1.32 -3.86
N LEU A 21 3.96 0.14 -3.50
CA LEU A 21 4.43 -0.59 -2.31
C LEU A 21 5.94 -0.88 -2.39
N GLN A 22 6.43 -1.31 -3.57
CA GLN A 22 7.85 -1.55 -3.81
C GLN A 22 8.69 -0.27 -3.71
N ALA A 23 8.19 0.86 -4.22
CA ALA A 23 8.89 2.14 -4.12
C ALA A 23 8.99 2.62 -2.67
N LEU A 24 7.94 2.43 -1.86
CA LEU A 24 7.93 2.76 -0.44
C LEU A 24 8.94 1.89 0.33
N ASP A 25 8.94 0.58 0.09
CA ASP A 25 9.92 -0.34 0.70
C ASP A 25 11.35 -0.02 0.27
N TYR A 26 11.60 0.15 -1.02
CA TYR A 26 12.92 0.53 -1.53
C TYR A 26 13.42 1.82 -0.88
N THR A 27 12.56 2.85 -0.77
CA THR A 27 12.93 4.12 -0.17
C THR A 27 13.24 3.97 1.32
N TYR A 28 12.44 3.19 2.05
CA TYR A 28 12.69 2.88 3.45
C TYR A 28 14.01 2.12 3.63
N GLU A 29 14.28 1.10 2.82
CA GLU A 29 15.48 0.28 2.94
C GLU A 29 16.77 1.10 2.78
N HIS A 30 16.77 2.07 1.86
CA HIS A 30 17.95 2.86 1.49
C HIS A 30 18.11 4.14 2.33
N ASN A 31 17.01 4.75 2.79
CA ASN A 31 17.07 6.02 3.52
C ASN A 31 16.74 5.88 5.01
N LYS A 32 16.20 4.72 5.44
CA LYS A 32 15.75 4.43 6.82
C LYS A 32 14.75 5.46 7.37
N ILE A 33 13.98 6.10 6.49
CA ILE A 33 12.93 7.05 6.88
C ILE A 33 11.66 6.27 7.21
N GLU A 34 11.39 6.09 8.52
CA GLU A 34 10.28 5.28 9.04
C GLU A 34 8.91 5.68 8.49
N ASN A 35 8.71 6.95 8.12
CA ASN A 35 7.46 7.43 7.53
C ASN A 35 7.06 6.66 6.27
N PHE A 36 8.01 6.17 5.47
CA PHE A 36 7.70 5.38 4.27
C PHE A 36 7.17 3.99 4.63
N ARG A 37 7.72 3.37 5.68
CA ARG A 37 7.24 2.09 6.23
C ARG A 37 5.82 2.26 6.80
N ILE A 38 5.60 3.30 7.61
CA ILE A 38 4.29 3.62 8.18
C ILE A 38 3.25 3.85 7.07
N LEU A 39 3.62 4.59 6.02
CA LEU A 39 2.73 4.84 4.89
C LEU A 39 2.38 3.54 4.15
N LYS A 40 3.38 2.68 3.90
CA LYS A 40 3.15 1.37 3.28
C LYS A 40 2.18 0.53 4.11
N ASP A 41 2.44 0.40 5.40
CA ASP A 41 1.63 -0.41 6.31
C ASP A 41 0.19 0.12 6.39
N SER A 42 0.01 1.45 6.35
CA SER A 42 -1.31 2.09 6.32
C SER A 42 -2.06 1.77 5.02
N ILE A 43 -1.41 1.87 3.86
CA ILE A 43 -1.99 1.52 2.56
C ILE A 43 -2.42 0.05 2.52
N VAL A 44 -1.56 -0.86 2.98
CA VAL A 44 -1.84 -2.30 3.02
C VAL A 44 -3.03 -2.59 3.95
N SER A 45 -3.09 -1.95 5.12
CA SER A 45 -4.21 -2.08 6.07
C SER A 45 -5.55 -1.60 5.50
N ASP A 46 -5.55 -0.43 4.86
CA ASP A 46 -6.76 0.11 4.21
C ASP A 46 -7.22 -0.81 3.09
N MET A 47 -6.29 -1.39 2.32
CA MET A 47 -6.59 -2.34 1.26
C MET A 47 -7.15 -3.67 1.77
N CYS A 48 -6.59 -4.23 2.85
CA CYS A 48 -7.17 -5.40 3.52
C CYS A 48 -8.64 -5.13 3.91
N SER A 49 -8.91 -3.94 4.43
CA SER A 49 -10.25 -3.52 4.84
C SER A 49 -11.22 -3.40 3.64
N ILE A 50 -10.76 -2.85 2.52
CA ILE A 50 -11.56 -2.71 1.29
C ILE A 50 -11.82 -4.08 0.64
N ALA A 51 -10.80 -4.93 0.56
CA ALA A 51 -10.87 -6.23 -0.09
C ALA A 51 -11.53 -7.32 0.78
N GLY A 52 -11.81 -7.04 2.06
CA GLY A 52 -12.31 -8.02 3.02
C GLY A 52 -11.29 -9.12 3.33
N ILE A 53 -9.99 -8.84 3.18
CA ILE A 53 -8.89 -9.77 3.41
C ILE A 53 -8.40 -9.61 4.85
N ALA A 54 -8.28 -10.73 5.57
CA ALA A 54 -8.01 -10.72 7.00
C ALA A 54 -6.52 -10.50 7.35
N SER A 55 -5.59 -10.81 6.43
CA SER A 55 -4.15 -10.64 6.66
C SER A 55 -3.46 -9.86 5.55
N GLN A 56 -2.41 -9.13 5.94
CA GLN A 56 -1.56 -8.42 4.99
C GLN A 56 -0.79 -9.39 4.08
N GLU A 57 -0.39 -10.55 4.60
CA GLU A 57 0.29 -11.58 3.80
C GLU A 57 -0.61 -12.12 2.68
N GLU A 58 -1.89 -12.39 2.98
CA GLU A 58 -2.87 -12.85 1.99
C GLU A 58 -3.09 -11.79 0.90
N LEU A 59 -3.16 -10.50 1.28
CA LEU A 59 -3.24 -9.41 0.32
C LEU A 59 -2.00 -9.38 -0.58
N LEU A 60 -0.80 -9.50 -0.01
CA LEU A 60 0.44 -9.51 -0.78
C LEU A 60 0.52 -10.72 -1.72
N GLU A 61 0.07 -11.90 -1.31
CA GLU A 61 -0.03 -13.07 -2.19
C GLU A 61 -0.98 -12.83 -3.37
N VAL A 62 -2.13 -12.21 -3.12
CA VAL A 62 -3.07 -11.82 -4.18
C VAL A 62 -2.44 -10.79 -5.11
N LEU A 63 -1.70 -9.81 -4.59
CA LEU A 63 -1.03 -8.77 -5.36
C LEU A 63 0.17 -9.28 -6.17
N MET A 64 0.83 -10.37 -5.74
CA MET A 64 2.01 -10.93 -6.40
C MET A 64 1.72 -12.10 -7.35
N LYS A 65 0.48 -12.61 -7.37
CA LYS A 65 0.00 -13.61 -8.36
C LYS A 65 -0.19 -13.05 -9.77
#